data_AF-A0A096APV4-F1
#
_entry.id   AF-A0A096APV4-F1
#
_cell.length_a   1.000
_cell.length_b   1.000
_cell.length_c   1.000
_cell.angle_alpha   90.00
_cell.angle_beta   90.00
_cell.angle_gamma   90.00
#
_symmetry.space_group_name_H-M   'P 1'
#
loop_
_entity.id
_entity.type
_entity.pdbx_description
1 polymer ?
#
loop_
_entity_poly.entity_id
_entity_poly.type
_entity_poly.pdbx_seq_one_letter_code
_entity_poly.pdbx_strand_id
1 'polypeptide(L)' 'MKVTKQDEKDTQNLYTALVDTMKDNSENMKLIVIASSLVNFLSAVSETMEPYGIGKDKFIDFVMNNAKRLNELKEQKRDK' A
#
# COMPACT_ATOMS: atom_id res chain seq x y z
N MET A 1 -14.87 -8.61 7.79
CA MET A 1 -14.26 -8.46 9.14
C MET A 1 -14.84 -7.25 9.89
N LYS A 2 -14.81 -7.20 11.24
CA LYS A 2 -15.02 -5.95 12.00
C LYS A 2 -13.68 -5.22 12.11
N VAL A 3 -13.58 -4.02 11.55
CA VAL A 3 -12.42 -3.14 11.72
C VAL A 3 -12.20 -2.92 13.23
N THR A 4 -11.01 -3.26 13.70
CA THR A 4 -10.68 -3.11 15.12
C THR A 4 -10.15 -1.70 15.38
N LYS A 5 -10.25 -1.23 16.63
CA LYS A 5 -9.60 0.04 17.03
C LYS A 5 -8.09 0.04 16.79
N GLN A 6 -7.48 -1.14 16.72
CA GLN A 6 -6.07 -1.31 16.39
C GLN A 6 -5.82 -1.08 14.89
N ASP A 7 -6.68 -1.60 14.01
CA ASP A 7 -6.63 -1.33 12.57
C ASP A 7 -6.78 0.18 12.26
N GLU A 8 -7.68 0.88 12.96
CA GLU A 8 -7.86 2.33 12.83
C GLU A 8 -6.59 3.08 13.24
N LYS A 9 -6.01 2.70 14.39
CA LYS A 9 -4.77 3.28 14.91
C LYS A 9 -3.59 3.05 13.97
N ASP A 10 -3.45 1.84 13.43
CA ASP A 10 -2.36 1.49 12.53
C ASP A 10 -2.49 2.20 11.19
N THR A 11 -3.72 2.39 10.70
CA THR A 11 -4.00 3.19 9.51
C THR A 11 -3.66 4.66 9.73
N GLN A 12 -4.00 5.22 10.90
CA GLN A 12 -3.64 6.59 11.25
C GLN A 12 -2.14 6.80 11.44
N ASN A 13 -1.43 5.82 12.00
CA ASN A 13 0.02 5.85 12.13
C ASN A 13 0.70 5.81 10.76
N LEU A 14 0.23 4.92 9.86
CA LEU A 14 0.73 4.82 8.50
C LEU A 14 0.49 6.12 7.72
N TYR A 15 -0.71 6.70 7.82
CA TYR A 15 -1.05 7.98 7.23
C TYR A 15 -0.12 9.10 7.72
N THR A 16 0.09 9.18 9.04
CA THR A 16 0.92 10.23 9.65
C THR A 16 2.39 10.09 9.24
N ALA A 17 2.95 8.87 9.27
CA ALA A 17 4.32 8.61 8.84
C ALA A 17 4.55 8.97 7.36
N LEU A 18 3.57 8.66 6.50
CA LEU A 18 3.59 9.04 5.10
C LEU A 18 3.55 10.56 4.93
N VAL A 19 2.61 11.24 5.59
CA VAL A 19 2.48 12.71 5.52
C VAL A 19 3.75 13.41 6.03
N ASP A 20 4.33 12.96 7.14
CA ASP A 20 5.51 13.59 7.72
C ASP A 20 6.77 13.36 6.87
N THR A 21 6.96 12.16 6.32
CA THR A 21 8.03 11.87 5.34
C THR A 21 7.91 12.72 4.07
N MET A 22 6.69 13.19 3.77
CA MET A 22 6.37 13.96 2.57
C MET A 22 6.26 15.47 2.80
N LYS A 23 6.31 15.98 4.04
CA LYS A 23 6.27 17.44 4.31
C LYS A 23 7.51 18.19 3.81
N ASP A 24 8.62 17.50 3.58
CA ASP A 24 9.90 18.12 3.18
C ASP A 24 10.02 18.46 1.66
N ASN A 25 8.97 18.28 0.84
CA ASN A 25 9.07 18.58 -0.61
C ASN A 25 7.73 19.06 -1.23
N SER A 26 7.74 20.13 -2.03
CA SER A 26 6.51 20.76 -2.55
C SER A 26 5.87 20.06 -3.76
N GLU A 27 6.62 19.21 -4.49
CA GLU A 27 6.03 18.24 -5.45
C GLU A 27 5.26 17.10 -4.74
N ASN A 28 5.43 16.96 -3.41
CA ASN A 28 4.87 15.84 -2.67
C ASN A 28 3.36 15.89 -2.46
N MET A 29 2.66 17.02 -2.57
CA MET A 29 1.18 16.97 -2.40
C MET A 29 0.52 16.04 -3.42
N LYS A 30 1.03 16.01 -4.66
CA LYS A 30 0.54 15.07 -5.67
C LYS A 30 0.89 13.63 -5.30
N LEU A 31 2.09 13.40 -4.76
CA LEU A 31 2.52 12.07 -4.28
C LEU A 31 1.74 11.62 -3.04
N ILE A 32 1.40 12.51 -2.11
CA ILE A 32 0.54 12.24 -0.94
C ILE A 32 -0.84 11.81 -1.41
N VAL A 33 -1.44 12.54 -2.35
CA VAL A 33 -2.76 12.21 -2.92
C VAL A 33 -2.71 10.88 -3.67
N ILE A 34 -1.65 10.62 -4.45
CA ILE A 34 -1.45 9.35 -5.14
C ILE A 34 -1.29 8.19 -4.15
N ALA A 35 -0.42 8.33 -3.15
CA ALA A 35 -0.19 7.31 -2.12
C ALA A 35 -1.46 7.02 -1.32
N SER A 36 -2.18 8.07 -0.91
CA SER A 36 -3.45 7.93 -0.19
C SER A 36 -4.52 7.24 -1.03
N SER A 37 -4.62 7.61 -2.32
CA SER A 37 -5.56 6.98 -3.25
C SER A 37 -5.21 5.51 -3.49
N LEU A 38 -3.92 5.19 -3.58
CA LEU A 38 -3.43 3.82 -3.76
C LEU A 38 -3.73 2.95 -2.52
N VAL A 39 -3.52 3.48 -1.31
CA VAL A 39 -3.87 2.81 -0.06
C VAL A 39 -5.37 2.51 0.01
N ASN A 40 -6.21 3.52 -0.30
CA ASN A 40 -7.67 3.33 -0.31
C ASN A 40 -8.10 2.29 -1.35
N PHE A 41 -7.50 2.32 -2.56
CA PHE A 41 -7.76 1.34 -3.60
C PHE A 41 -7.38 -0.08 -3.15
N LEU A 42 -6.17 -0.27 -2.61
CA LEU A 42 -5.70 -1.57 -2.15
C LEU A 42 -6.55 -2.13 -1.00
N SER A 43 -6.99 -1.27 -0.08
CA SER A 43 -7.93 -1.66 0.98
C SER A 43 -9.27 -2.13 0.41
N ALA A 44 -9.86 -1.39 -0.54
CA ALA A 44 -11.13 -1.78 -1.16
C ALA A 44 -11.03 -3.09 -1.96
N VAL A 45 -9.90 -3.30 -2.66
CA VAL A 45 -9.64 -4.56 -3.36
C VAL A 45 -9.47 -5.71 -2.37
N SER A 46 -8.75 -5.49 -1.26
CA SER A 46 -8.61 -6.49 -0.20
C SER A 46 -9.95 -6.94 0.37
N GLU A 47 -10.87 -6.02 0.62
CA GLU A 47 -12.23 -6.33 1.09
C GLU A 47 -13.04 -7.10 0.03
N THR A 48 -12.90 -6.72 -1.24
CA THR A 48 -13.56 -7.41 -2.37
C THR A 48 -13.02 -8.83 -2.57
N MET A 49 -11.79 -9.10 -2.13
CA MET A 49 -11.13 -10.39 -2.26
C MET A 49 -11.43 -11.37 -1.09
N GLU A 50 -11.95 -10.87 0.06
CA GLU A 50 -12.33 -11.72 1.21
C GLU A 50 -13.28 -12.87 0.83
N PRO A 51 -14.36 -12.66 0.05
CA PRO A 51 -15.29 -13.74 -0.34
C PRO A 51 -14.65 -14.84 -1.19
N TYR A 52 -13.51 -14.56 -1.81
CA TYR A 52 -12.75 -15.51 -2.63
C TYR A 52 -11.71 -16.28 -1.81
N GLY A 53 -11.73 -16.15 -0.47
CA GLY A 53 -10.81 -16.84 0.44
C GLY A 53 -9.42 -16.21 0.54
N ILE A 54 -9.25 -15.01 -0.03
CA ILE A 54 -8.02 -14.22 0.07
C ILE A 54 -8.23 -13.20 1.19
N GLY A 55 -7.79 -13.56 2.39
CA GLY A 55 -7.77 -12.63 3.52
C GLY A 55 -6.79 -11.47 3.31
N LYS A 56 -6.99 -10.40 4.08
CA LYS A 56 -6.19 -9.16 4.04
C LYS A 56 -4.67 -9.41 4.05
N ASP A 57 -4.19 -10.29 4.94
CA ASP A 57 -2.76 -10.60 5.04
C ASP A 57 -2.23 -11.28 3.77
N LYS A 58 -2.98 -12.24 3.22
CA LYS A 58 -2.62 -12.91 1.96
C LYS A 58 -2.65 -11.95 0.77
N PHE A 59 -3.57 -10.99 0.77
CA PHE A 59 -3.64 -9.96 -0.25
C PHE A 59 -2.41 -9.03 -0.18
N ILE A 60 -2.03 -8.59 1.02
CA ILE A 60 -0.82 -7.79 1.23
C ILE A 60 0.43 -8.56 0.78
N ASP A 61 0.57 -9.82 1.19
CA ASP A 61 1.68 -10.68 0.78
C ASP A 61 1.74 -10.84 -0.75
N PHE A 62 0.58 -11.01 -1.40
CA PHE A 62 0.50 -11.09 -2.86
C PHE A 62 0.98 -9.80 -3.52
N VAL A 63 0.53 -8.64 -3.06
CA VAL A 63 0.94 -7.33 -3.60
C VAL A 63 2.44 -7.12 -3.41
N MET A 64 2.97 -7.39 -2.22
CA MET A 64 4.39 -7.24 -1.89
C MET A 64 5.29 -8.15 -2.74
N ASN A 65 4.90 -9.42 -2.91
CA ASN A 65 5.65 -10.37 -3.74
C ASN A 65 5.66 -9.96 -5.22
N ASN A 66 4.54 -9.46 -5.75
CA ASN A 66 4.49 -8.93 -7.11
C ASN A 66 5.35 -7.68 -7.28
N ALA A 67 5.32 -6.76 -6.30
CA ALA A 67 6.17 -5.57 -6.32
C ALA A 67 7.66 -5.93 -6.32
N LYS A 68 8.07 -6.89 -5.49
CA LYS A 68 9.45 -7.41 -5.44
C LYS A 68 9.87 -8.00 -6.78
N ARG A 69 9.06 -8.89 -7.36
CA ARG A 69 9.32 -9.49 -8.67
C ARG A 69 9.43 -8.44 -9.77
N LEU A 70 8.61 -7.39 -9.72
CA LEU A 70 8.64 -6.31 -10.70
C LEU A 70 9.92 -5.47 -10.60
N ASN A 71 10.45 -5.29 -9.39
CA ASN A 71 11.76 -4.65 -9.17
C ASN A 71 12.90 -5.52 -9.69
N GLU A 72 12.90 -6.81 -9.39
CA GLU A 72 13.90 -7.77 -9.92
C GLU A 72 13.94 -7.76 -11.46
N LEU A 73 12.78 -7.73 -12.12
CA LEU A 73 12.69 -7.63 -13.59
C LEU A 73 13.21 -6.29 -14.13
N LYS A 74 13.10 -5.19 -13.36
CA LYS A 74 13.63 -3.88 -13.75
C LYS A 74 15.15 -3.80 -13.56
N GLU A 75 15.70 -4.47 -12.57
CA GLU A 75 17.15 -4.59 -12.36
C GLU A 75 17.78 -5.40 -13.49
N GLN A 76 17.19 -6.56 -13.83
CA GLN A 76 17.64 -7.38 -14.97
C GLN A 76 17.63 -6.67 -16.33
N LYS A 77 16.76 -5.65 -16.49
CA LYS A 77 16.71 -4.82 -17.71
C LYS A 77 17.73 -3.68 -17.72
N ARG A 78 18.28 -3.29 -16.57
CA ARG A 78 19.31 -2.24 -16.46
C ARG A 78 20.73 -2.79 -16.57
N ASP A 79 20.92 -4.06 -16.24
CA ASP A 79 22.20 -4.77 -16.36
C ASP A 79 22.45 -5.35 -17.79
N LYS A 80 21.61 -5.00 -18.77
CA LYS A 80 21.77 -5.29 -20.20
C LYS A 80 21.86 -4.00 -21.00
#